data_AF-A0A523Y8M8-F1
#
_entry.id   AF-A0A523Y8M8-F1
#
_cell.length_a   1.000
_cell.length_b   1.000
_cell.length_c   1.000
_cell.angle_alpha   90.00
_cell.angle_beta   90.00
_cell.angle_gamma   90.00
#
_symmetry.space_group_name_H-M   'P 1'
#
loop_
_entity.id
_entity.type
_entity.pdbx_description
1 polymer ?
#
loop_
_entity_poly.entity_id
_entity_poly.type
_entity_poly.pdbx_seq_one_letter_code
_entity_poly.pdbx_strand_id
1 'polypeptide(L)'
;MYYITNQNNQIIAIDPSLLALLEVENIDELYREIALGDIKFSSSAEDGKVTITTAQNEETYDVKNNNLSGMLGNITLVQVQTFPEESMLIDDDISTFTLAENDEESSITKDENELVEKILKLDVSTEEEISLLHDDLISIKGTDDLLENDTSILDDSEEEAKEQSGDEQEISLLTDDSMDNEETRESSATEENDDALFDLVLPNAPEETIDKIAITITGKEQVETADDNQAPIVIDVKNISQSIGISTEDYNTFLTEYIDTALSLEKDLQSTQEEKRSHAIGTLSHLSNVLHLPVVSEIVTQMENATADNQNTHIESFYTTLARLTTSQLETAKEETSSILGIDSEIKVEAVDSVVIDSIDLHEEEPLSVPEAESVTTTTESFGTINLNDVQPIHFDFQLEQSAKDLSLPVELIEEFVHDFIGQAHVETEKILEAYEKGDLDTIQKIGHLLKGTSSNLRINPLSDTLYEIQFCEDSSKLEGMIRHYWAHFLSLETQINLISK
;
A
#
# COMPACT_ATOMS: atom_id res chain seq x y z
N MET A 1 -26.56 -23.72 -15.84
CA MET A 1 -25.37 -22.83 -15.93
C MET A 1 -24.95 -22.45 -14.52
N TYR A 2 -23.70 -22.03 -14.29
CA TYR A 2 -23.19 -21.74 -12.93
C TYR A 2 -22.40 -20.43 -12.88
N TYR A 3 -22.42 -19.78 -11.73
CA TYR A 3 -21.45 -18.75 -11.36
C TYR A 3 -21.19 -18.77 -9.86
N ILE A 4 -20.07 -18.22 -9.42
CA ILE A 4 -19.67 -18.14 -8.01
C ILE A 4 -19.65 -16.67 -7.62
N THR A 5 -20.25 -16.34 -6.47
CA THR A 5 -20.14 -15.00 -5.86
C THR A 5 -19.37 -15.02 -4.55
N ASN A 6 -18.70 -13.92 -4.21
CA ASN A 6 -18.14 -13.69 -2.88
C ASN A 6 -19.21 -13.17 -1.89
N GLN A 7 -18.78 -12.81 -0.67
CA GLN A 7 -19.65 -12.25 0.39
C GLN A 7 -20.35 -10.94 0.00
N ASN A 8 -19.77 -10.20 -0.95
CA ASN A 8 -20.28 -8.93 -1.46
C ASN A 8 -21.19 -9.12 -2.69
N ASN A 9 -21.57 -10.37 -3.01
CA ASN A 9 -22.31 -10.75 -4.22
C ASN A 9 -21.62 -10.40 -5.55
N GLN A 10 -20.30 -10.19 -5.54
CA GLN A 10 -19.52 -10.01 -6.77
C GLN A 10 -19.23 -11.37 -7.39
N ILE A 11 -19.49 -11.51 -8.70
CA ILE A 11 -19.19 -12.73 -9.47
C ILE A 11 -17.67 -12.87 -9.54
N ILE A 12 -17.10 -13.99 -9.08
CA ILE A 12 -15.64 -14.25 -9.12
C ILE A 12 -15.27 -15.37 -10.11
N ALA A 13 -16.25 -16.18 -10.52
CA ALA A 13 -16.08 -17.22 -11.53
C ALA A 13 -17.42 -17.48 -12.23
N ILE A 14 -17.38 -17.85 -13.51
CA ILE A 14 -18.57 -18.04 -14.33
C ILE A 14 -18.38 -19.20 -15.31
N ASP A 15 -19.44 -19.99 -15.51
CA ASP A 15 -19.48 -21.07 -16.48
C ASP A 15 -19.47 -20.53 -17.92
N PRO A 16 -18.70 -21.12 -18.85
CA PRO A 16 -18.66 -20.66 -20.25
C PRO A 16 -20.02 -20.61 -20.94
N SER A 17 -20.98 -21.46 -20.54
CA SER A 17 -22.34 -21.43 -21.09
C SER A 17 -23.09 -20.16 -20.70
N LEU A 18 -22.84 -19.62 -19.50
CA LEU A 18 -23.43 -18.37 -19.06
C LEU A 18 -22.76 -17.17 -19.74
N LEU A 19 -21.44 -17.23 -19.97
CA LEU A 19 -20.74 -16.23 -20.79
C LEU A 19 -21.31 -16.16 -22.21
N ALA A 20 -21.52 -17.32 -22.85
CA ALA A 20 -22.11 -17.40 -24.18
C ALA A 20 -23.55 -16.85 -24.23
N LEU A 21 -24.35 -17.06 -23.17
CA LEU A 21 -25.69 -16.48 -23.06
C LEU A 21 -25.66 -14.95 -22.96
N LEU A 22 -24.62 -14.39 -22.35
CA LEU A 22 -24.42 -12.95 -22.17
C LEU A 22 -23.75 -12.28 -23.39
N GLU A 23 -23.39 -13.05 -24.42
CA GLU A 23 -22.62 -12.59 -25.58
C GLU A 23 -21.24 -11.99 -25.20
N VAL A 24 -20.60 -12.55 -24.17
CA VAL A 24 -19.30 -12.09 -23.65
C VAL A 24 -18.24 -13.18 -23.81
N GLU A 25 -17.01 -12.83 -24.22
CA GLU A 25 -15.96 -13.81 -24.51
C GLU A 25 -15.28 -14.36 -23.24
N ASN A 26 -15.10 -13.53 -22.21
CA ASN A 26 -14.37 -13.88 -20.99
C ASN A 26 -14.82 -13.08 -19.76
N ILE A 27 -14.30 -13.43 -18.58
CA ILE A 27 -14.70 -12.82 -17.31
C ILE A 27 -14.28 -11.33 -17.20
N ASP A 28 -13.18 -10.92 -17.81
CA ASP A 28 -12.70 -9.54 -17.77
C ASP A 28 -13.63 -8.62 -18.56
N GLU A 29 -14.08 -9.09 -19.72
CA GLU A 29 -15.12 -8.42 -20.49
C GLU A 29 -16.45 -8.35 -19.73
N LEU A 30 -16.84 -9.42 -19.04
CA LEU A 30 -18.05 -9.40 -18.21
C LEU A 30 -17.98 -8.31 -17.13
N TYR A 31 -16.84 -8.17 -16.44
CA TYR A 31 -16.68 -7.11 -15.44
C TYR A 31 -16.78 -5.71 -16.06
N ARG A 32 -16.22 -5.51 -17.25
CA ARG A 32 -16.31 -4.25 -17.98
C ARG A 32 -17.77 -3.90 -18.29
N GLU A 33 -18.54 -4.85 -18.84
CA GLU A 33 -19.96 -4.64 -19.17
C GLU A 33 -20.82 -4.43 -17.90
N ILE A 34 -20.51 -5.09 -16.78
CA ILE A 34 -21.16 -4.83 -15.49
C ILE A 34 -20.85 -3.42 -14.98
N ALA A 35 -19.60 -2.97 -15.08
CA ALA A 35 -19.18 -1.65 -14.63
C ALA A 35 -19.81 -0.52 -15.46
N LEU A 36 -20.01 -0.75 -16.77
CA LEU A 36 -20.74 0.16 -17.66
C LEU A 36 -22.26 0.15 -17.41
N GLY A 37 -22.77 -0.89 -16.75
CA GLY A 37 -24.20 -1.08 -16.48
C GLY A 37 -24.96 -1.75 -17.63
N ASP A 38 -24.25 -2.24 -18.64
CA ASP A 38 -24.81 -2.95 -19.80
C ASP A 38 -25.27 -4.36 -19.44
N ILE A 39 -24.66 -4.96 -18.41
CA ILE A 39 -25.11 -6.23 -17.81
C ILE A 39 -25.37 -6.01 -16.32
N LYS A 40 -26.55 -6.44 -15.85
CA LYS A 40 -26.94 -6.35 -14.44
C LYS A 40 -27.53 -7.66 -13.93
N PHE A 41 -27.02 -8.13 -12.79
CA PHE A 41 -27.57 -9.25 -12.05
C PHE A 41 -28.37 -8.71 -10.86
N SER A 42 -29.66 -9.03 -10.82
CA SER A 42 -30.54 -8.70 -9.69
C SER A 42 -31.05 -9.99 -9.06
N SER A 43 -30.53 -10.35 -7.89
CA SER A 43 -30.98 -11.53 -7.14
C SER A 43 -32.05 -11.13 -6.11
N SER A 44 -33.22 -11.79 -6.16
CA SER A 44 -34.21 -11.70 -5.07
C SER A 44 -33.93 -12.81 -4.06
N ALA A 45 -33.48 -12.44 -2.86
CA ALA A 45 -33.19 -13.39 -1.79
C ALA A 45 -34.43 -14.19 -1.35
N GLU A 46 -35.62 -13.65 -1.55
CA GLU A 46 -36.89 -14.26 -1.12
C GLU A 46 -37.43 -15.27 -2.15
N ASP A 47 -37.15 -15.08 -3.44
CA ASP A 47 -37.83 -15.82 -4.51
C ASP A 47 -36.98 -16.93 -5.13
N GLY A 48 -35.69 -17.02 -4.80
CA GLY A 48 -34.78 -17.98 -5.45
C GLY A 48 -34.70 -17.78 -6.96
N LYS A 49 -34.79 -16.52 -7.41
CA LYS A 49 -34.69 -16.13 -8.82
C LYS A 49 -33.57 -15.11 -9.01
N VAL A 50 -32.94 -15.17 -10.18
CA VAL A 50 -32.02 -14.14 -10.67
C VAL A 50 -32.59 -13.54 -11.94
N THR A 51 -32.67 -12.22 -11.98
CA THR A 51 -32.98 -11.46 -13.19
C THR A 51 -31.68 -10.94 -13.77
N ILE A 52 -31.41 -11.32 -15.02
CA ILE A 52 -30.26 -10.88 -15.79
C ILE A 52 -30.76 -9.89 -16.83
N THR A 53 -30.33 -8.64 -16.70
CA THR A 53 -30.63 -7.58 -17.66
C THR A 53 -29.39 -7.35 -18.52
N THR A 54 -29.53 -7.45 -19.83
CA THR A 54 -28.55 -7.03 -20.81
C THR A 54 -29.09 -5.82 -21.57
N ALA A 55 -28.27 -5.17 -22.40
CA ALA A 55 -28.72 -4.10 -23.28
C ALA A 55 -29.87 -4.52 -24.24
N GLN A 56 -30.01 -5.82 -24.52
CA GLN A 56 -30.96 -6.35 -25.49
C GLN A 56 -32.19 -7.01 -24.86
N ASN A 57 -32.06 -7.62 -23.67
CA ASN A 57 -33.13 -8.39 -23.05
C ASN A 57 -33.08 -8.37 -21.52
N GLU A 58 -34.20 -8.70 -20.89
CA GLU A 58 -34.31 -8.94 -19.45
C GLU A 58 -34.94 -10.31 -19.24
N GLU A 59 -34.16 -11.26 -18.75
CA GLU A 59 -34.61 -12.63 -18.52
C GLU A 59 -34.50 -13.00 -17.03
N THR A 60 -35.47 -13.75 -16.53
CA THR A 60 -35.49 -14.20 -15.14
C THR A 60 -35.40 -15.72 -15.09
N TYR A 61 -34.44 -16.22 -14.30
CA TYR A 61 -34.16 -17.64 -14.15
C TYR A 61 -34.36 -18.07 -12.70
N ASP A 62 -34.82 -19.30 -12.51
CA ASP A 62 -34.81 -19.94 -11.19
C ASP A 62 -33.38 -20.33 -10.83
N VAL A 63 -32.96 -20.07 -9.60
CA VAL A 63 -31.62 -20.35 -9.10
C VAL A 63 -31.63 -21.27 -7.90
N LYS A 64 -30.60 -22.11 -7.81
CA LYS A 64 -30.28 -22.88 -6.61
C LYS A 64 -28.94 -22.41 -6.05
N ASN A 65 -28.98 -21.82 -4.87
CA ASN A 65 -27.79 -21.31 -4.18
C ASN A 65 -27.23 -22.39 -3.26
N ASN A 66 -25.93 -22.64 -3.35
CA ASN A 66 -25.20 -23.50 -2.43
C ASN A 66 -24.10 -22.67 -1.77
N ASN A 67 -24.23 -22.42 -0.47
CA ASN A 67 -23.22 -21.70 0.30
C ASN A 67 -22.04 -22.63 0.57
N LEU A 68 -20.83 -22.14 0.30
CA LEU A 68 -19.58 -22.81 0.54
C LEU A 68 -18.74 -21.94 1.48
N SER A 69 -18.18 -22.54 2.53
CA SER A 69 -17.23 -21.87 3.42
C SER A 69 -15.86 -22.50 3.25
N GLY A 70 -14.84 -21.70 3.00
CA GLY A 70 -13.46 -22.16 2.82
C GLY A 70 -12.44 -21.13 3.28
N MET A 71 -11.17 -21.35 2.91
CA MET A 71 -10.08 -20.41 3.23
C MET A 71 -10.28 -19.03 2.57
N LEU A 72 -11.01 -18.96 1.45
CA LEU A 72 -11.35 -17.72 0.76
C LEU A 72 -12.61 -17.02 1.33
N GLY A 73 -13.04 -17.41 2.54
CA GLY A 73 -14.25 -16.90 3.17
C GLY A 73 -15.51 -17.64 2.74
N ASN A 74 -16.65 -16.94 2.81
CA ASN A 74 -17.95 -17.47 2.42
C ASN A 74 -18.20 -17.11 0.96
N ILE A 75 -18.36 -18.12 0.11
CA ILE A 75 -18.69 -17.96 -1.30
C ILE A 75 -20.01 -18.68 -1.59
N THR A 76 -20.76 -18.21 -2.58
CA THR A 76 -22.03 -18.83 -2.97
C THR A 76 -21.91 -19.33 -4.40
N LEU A 77 -22.07 -20.64 -4.60
CA LEU A 77 -22.23 -21.23 -5.92
C LEU A 77 -23.71 -21.11 -6.32
N VAL A 78 -23.96 -20.31 -7.36
CA VAL A 78 -25.30 -20.09 -7.91
C VAL A 78 -25.49 -20.96 -9.15
N GLN A 79 -26.46 -21.87 -9.10
CA GLN A 79 -26.86 -22.69 -10.23
C GLN A 79 -28.10 -22.09 -10.90
N VAL A 80 -27.95 -21.60 -12.12
CA VAL A 80 -29.03 -21.07 -12.96
C VAL A 80 -29.70 -22.21 -13.71
N GLN A 81 -31.00 -22.41 -13.46
CA GLN A 81 -31.82 -23.44 -14.10
C GLN A 81 -32.41 -22.89 -15.40
N THR A 82 -31.95 -23.43 -16.52
CA THR A 82 -32.57 -23.21 -17.82
C THR A 82 -33.65 -24.25 -18.01
N PHE A 83 -34.92 -23.84 -18.12
CA PHE A 83 -35.93 -24.74 -18.62
C PHE A 83 -35.64 -24.98 -20.11
N PRO A 84 -35.56 -26.24 -20.57
CA PRO A 84 -35.49 -26.49 -21.99
C PRO A 84 -36.72 -25.82 -22.61
N GLU A 85 -36.52 -24.94 -23.59
CA GLU A 85 -37.62 -24.34 -24.34
C GLU A 85 -38.56 -25.48 -24.76
N GLU A 86 -39.73 -25.51 -24.13
CA GLU A 86 -40.79 -26.43 -24.47
C GLU A 86 -41.20 -26.00 -25.89
N SER A 87 -40.66 -26.71 -26.88
CA SER A 87 -40.84 -26.38 -28.28
C SER A 87 -42.34 -26.27 -28.51
N MET A 88 -42.81 -25.04 -28.69
CA MET A 88 -44.18 -24.76 -29.07
C MET A 88 -44.40 -25.41 -30.44
N LEU A 89 -44.81 -26.67 -30.43
CA LEU A 89 -45.47 -27.30 -31.54
C LEU A 89 -46.80 -26.54 -31.69
N ILE A 90 -46.77 -25.56 -32.58
CA ILE A 90 -47.95 -24.97 -33.17
C ILE A 90 -48.62 -26.09 -33.97
N ASP A 91 -49.50 -26.85 -33.33
CA ASP A 91 -50.51 -27.61 -34.04
C ASP A 91 -51.66 -26.65 -34.34
N ASP A 92 -51.67 -26.22 -35.60
CA ASP A 92 -52.81 -25.61 -36.25
C ASP A 92 -54.04 -26.54 -36.17
N ASP A 93 -55.18 -25.88 -36.02
CA ASP A 93 -56.51 -26.29 -36.48
C ASP A 93 -57.46 -27.11 -35.57
N ILE A 94 -58.71 -26.62 -35.56
CA ILE A 94 -59.99 -27.34 -35.39
C ILE A 94 -60.63 -27.36 -33.98
N SER A 95 -61.56 -26.41 -33.82
CA SER A 95 -62.97 -26.62 -33.48
C SER A 95 -63.42 -26.74 -32.02
N THR A 96 -64.26 -25.76 -31.64
CA THR A 96 -65.54 -25.91 -30.93
C THR A 96 -65.82 -27.24 -30.23
N PHE A 97 -65.99 -27.24 -28.91
CA PHE A 97 -67.24 -27.69 -28.25
C PHE A 97 -67.25 -27.30 -26.77
N THR A 98 -68.43 -26.88 -26.34
CA THR A 98 -68.85 -26.60 -24.96
C THR A 98 -69.10 -27.87 -24.14
N LEU A 99 -69.00 -27.71 -22.81
CA LEU A 99 -69.68 -28.41 -21.69
C LEU A 99 -68.91 -29.45 -20.85
N ALA A 100 -69.07 -29.20 -19.54
CA ALA A 100 -69.36 -30.12 -18.44
C ALA A 100 -68.21 -30.43 -17.46
N GLU A 101 -68.53 -30.11 -16.21
CA GLU A 101 -67.99 -30.63 -14.96
C GLU A 101 -67.71 -32.13 -15.04
N ASN A 102 -66.60 -32.57 -14.46
CA ASN A 102 -66.56 -33.73 -13.58
C ASN A 102 -65.27 -33.76 -12.76
N ASP A 103 -65.46 -33.96 -11.47
CA ASP A 103 -64.47 -34.48 -10.53
C ASP A 103 -63.88 -35.80 -11.04
N GLU A 104 -62.57 -35.99 -10.92
CA GLU A 104 -62.01 -37.28 -10.50
C GLU A 104 -60.54 -37.15 -10.05
N GLU A 105 -60.27 -37.76 -8.91
CA GLU A 105 -58.95 -37.99 -8.32
C GLU A 105 -58.04 -38.77 -9.29
N SER A 106 -56.76 -38.43 -9.34
CA SER A 106 -55.74 -39.39 -9.77
C SER A 106 -54.41 -39.14 -9.05
N SER A 107 -54.05 -40.16 -8.28
CA SER A 107 -52.76 -40.37 -7.62
C SER A 107 -51.62 -40.49 -8.63
N ILE A 108 -50.57 -39.70 -8.45
CA ILE A 108 -49.27 -39.93 -9.11
C ILE A 108 -48.24 -40.36 -8.06
N THR A 109 -47.46 -41.33 -8.49
CA THR A 109 -46.64 -42.29 -7.77
C THR A 109 -45.36 -41.72 -7.19
N LYS A 110 -45.03 -42.17 -5.98
CA LYS A 110 -43.70 -42.11 -5.36
C LYS A 110 -42.76 -43.05 -6.11
N ASP A 111 -41.75 -42.52 -6.81
CA ASP A 111 -40.52 -43.28 -7.13
C ASP A 111 -39.42 -42.38 -7.72
N GLU A 112 -38.85 -41.47 -6.92
CA GLU A 112 -37.59 -40.78 -7.28
C GLU A 112 -36.56 -40.69 -6.13
N ASN A 113 -36.86 -41.24 -4.95
CA ASN A 113 -35.96 -41.15 -3.79
C ASN A 113 -34.96 -42.33 -3.64
N GLU A 114 -34.87 -43.26 -4.60
CA GLU A 114 -33.96 -44.42 -4.50
C GLU A 114 -32.61 -44.24 -5.22
N LEU A 115 -32.43 -43.18 -6.03
CA LEU A 115 -31.19 -42.96 -6.77
C LEU A 115 -30.14 -42.13 -6.01
N VAL A 116 -30.54 -41.34 -5.01
CA VAL A 116 -29.62 -40.45 -4.27
C VAL A 116 -28.85 -41.19 -3.16
N GLU A 117 -29.43 -42.23 -2.55
CA GLU A 117 -28.72 -43.01 -1.51
C GLU A 117 -27.61 -43.94 -2.02
N LYS A 118 -27.53 -44.18 -3.34
CA LYS A 118 -26.51 -45.07 -3.93
C LYS A 118 -25.17 -44.38 -4.21
N ILE A 119 -25.12 -43.05 -4.25
CA ILE A 119 -23.89 -42.30 -4.52
C ILE A 119 -23.10 -42.01 -3.22
N LEU A 120 -23.75 -42.05 -2.06
CA LEU A 120 -23.13 -41.70 -0.76
C LEU A 120 -22.58 -42.90 0.05
N LYS A 121 -22.42 -44.08 -0.57
CA LYS A 121 -21.85 -45.27 0.08
C LYS A 121 -20.65 -45.85 -0.68
N LEU A 122 -19.71 -45.00 -1.10
CA LEU A 122 -18.36 -45.48 -1.39
C LEU A 122 -17.51 -45.44 -0.10
N ASP A 123 -17.42 -46.63 0.51
CA ASP A 123 -16.45 -47.00 1.53
C ASP A 123 -15.02 -46.71 1.03
N VAL A 124 -14.32 -45.78 1.70
CA VAL A 124 -12.85 -45.70 1.66
C VAL A 124 -12.34 -46.45 2.89
N SER A 125 -11.93 -47.69 2.67
CA SER A 125 -11.10 -48.46 3.59
C SER A 125 -10.19 -49.35 2.77
N THR A 126 -8.98 -48.85 2.50
CA THR A 126 -7.78 -49.67 2.29
C THR A 126 -6.57 -48.80 2.58
N GLU A 127 -5.89 -49.15 3.67
CA GLU A 127 -4.49 -48.84 3.90
C GLU A 127 -3.68 -49.46 2.74
N GLU A 128 -3.03 -48.63 1.93
CA GLU A 128 -1.91 -49.06 1.09
C GLU A 128 -0.71 -48.16 1.36
N GLU A 129 0.33 -48.82 1.88
CA GLU A 129 1.69 -48.29 2.04
C GLU A 129 2.22 -47.80 0.70
N ILE A 130 2.38 -46.48 0.55
CA ILE A 130 3.14 -45.91 -0.56
C ILE A 130 4.61 -45.88 -0.15
N SER A 131 5.34 -46.85 -0.67
CA SER A 131 6.80 -46.90 -0.70
C SER A 131 7.34 -45.70 -1.48
N LEU A 132 7.86 -44.69 -0.78
CA LEU A 132 8.61 -43.59 -1.38
C LEU A 132 10.02 -44.08 -1.77
N LEU A 133 10.25 -44.06 -3.09
CA LEU A 133 11.56 -44.24 -3.72
C LEU A 133 12.52 -43.13 -3.28
N HIS A 134 13.76 -43.55 -3.07
CA HIS A 134 14.96 -42.77 -2.77
C HIS A 134 15.41 -41.90 -3.96
N ASP A 135 16.37 -41.01 -3.64
CA ASP A 135 17.21 -40.14 -4.50
C ASP A 135 16.67 -38.70 -4.55
N ASP A 136 17.36 -37.62 -4.18
CA ASP A 136 18.75 -37.35 -3.86
C ASP A 136 18.84 -36.21 -2.82
N LEU A 137 19.41 -36.47 -1.65
CA LEU A 137 19.81 -35.43 -0.69
C LEU A 137 21.33 -35.34 -0.68
N ILE A 138 21.84 -34.21 -1.19
CA ILE A 138 23.25 -33.85 -1.14
C ILE A 138 23.65 -33.65 0.32
N SER A 139 24.48 -34.59 0.80
CA SER A 139 25.14 -34.55 2.10
C SER A 139 26.27 -33.53 2.06
N ILE A 140 26.11 -32.39 2.74
CA ILE A 140 27.25 -31.55 3.15
C ILE A 140 27.60 -31.93 4.59
N LYS A 141 28.56 -32.85 4.71
CA LYS A 141 29.26 -33.14 5.96
C LYS A 141 30.42 -32.16 6.13
N GLY A 142 30.33 -31.37 7.21
CA GLY A 142 31.35 -31.31 8.24
C GLY A 142 32.62 -30.51 7.96
N THR A 143 32.70 -29.35 8.60
CA THR A 143 33.94 -28.83 9.22
C THR A 143 33.57 -28.09 10.51
N ASP A 144 33.28 -28.85 11.56
CA ASP A 144 33.60 -28.45 12.93
C ASP A 144 35.04 -28.90 13.15
N ASP A 145 35.98 -27.96 13.28
CA ASP A 145 37.15 -28.15 14.13
C ASP A 145 37.96 -26.84 14.25
N LEU A 146 38.28 -26.51 15.50
CA LEU A 146 39.28 -25.54 15.98
C LEU A 146 38.85 -24.07 16.03
N LEU A 147 38.36 -23.61 17.19
CA LEU A 147 38.93 -22.48 17.93
C LEU A 147 38.33 -22.42 19.35
N GLU A 148 38.92 -23.16 20.30
CA GLU A 148 38.86 -22.82 21.72
C GLU A 148 40.27 -22.92 22.33
N ASN A 149 40.50 -22.05 23.31
CA ASN A 149 41.64 -21.91 24.23
C ASN A 149 42.77 -20.97 23.77
N ASP A 150 42.78 -19.74 24.31
CA ASP A 150 43.49 -19.50 25.57
C ASP A 150 43.19 -18.09 26.12
N THR A 151 42.48 -18.05 27.25
CA THR A 151 42.47 -16.92 28.19
C THR A 151 42.99 -17.41 29.53
N SER A 152 44.07 -16.79 30.01
CA SER A 152 44.53 -16.63 31.40
C SER A 152 46.06 -16.46 31.38
N ILE A 153 46.80 -15.76 32.24
CA ILE A 153 46.67 -14.95 33.47
C ILE A 153 48.16 -14.59 33.83
N LEU A 154 48.38 -13.57 34.68
CA LEU A 154 49.66 -13.07 35.29
C LEU A 154 50.34 -11.95 34.50
N ASP A 155 50.39 -10.69 34.96
CA ASP A 155 50.80 -10.13 36.28
C ASP A 155 52.30 -10.25 36.57
N ASP A 156 52.82 -9.19 37.18
CA ASP A 156 54.18 -8.90 37.66
C ASP A 156 55.24 -8.32 36.69
N SER A 157 55.52 -7.03 36.93
CA SER A 157 56.76 -6.53 37.56
C SER A 157 57.60 -5.51 36.79
N GLU A 158 57.88 -4.44 37.53
CA GLU A 158 58.84 -3.35 37.31
C GLU A 158 60.25 -3.87 37.00
N GLU A 159 60.99 -3.19 36.11
CA GLU A 159 62.40 -2.91 36.39
C GLU A 159 62.94 -1.71 35.60
N GLU A 160 63.59 -0.82 36.34
CA GLU A 160 64.39 0.32 35.88
C GLU A 160 65.59 -0.14 35.02
N ALA A 161 65.96 0.64 34.00
CA ALA A 161 67.37 0.85 33.70
C ALA A 161 67.60 2.15 32.91
N LYS A 162 68.39 3.01 33.54
CA LYS A 162 69.08 4.17 32.98
C LYS A 162 70.01 3.76 31.84
N GLU A 163 70.21 4.63 30.86
CA GLU A 163 71.58 5.01 30.48
C GLU A 163 71.63 6.37 29.76
N GLN A 164 72.52 7.21 30.27
CA GLN A 164 72.91 8.53 29.77
C GLN A 164 73.98 8.39 28.68
N SER A 165 73.94 9.29 27.71
CA SER A 165 75.07 10.09 27.18
C SER A 165 74.51 10.92 26.03
N GLY A 166 74.81 12.20 25.82
CA GLY A 166 75.95 13.02 26.21
C GLY A 166 76.34 13.84 24.97
N ASP A 167 76.68 15.11 25.18
CA ASP A 167 77.33 16.07 24.27
C ASP A 167 76.38 16.92 23.40
N GLU A 168 76.11 18.18 23.76
CA GLU A 168 76.96 19.39 23.79
C GLU A 168 76.91 20.18 22.46
N GLN A 169 76.33 21.39 22.53
CA GLN A 169 76.80 22.67 21.98
C GLN A 169 75.62 23.66 22.08
N GLU A 170 75.58 24.53 23.11
CA GLU A 170 76.14 25.90 23.07
C GLU A 170 75.92 26.62 21.73
N ILE A 171 75.02 27.61 21.71
CA ILE A 171 75.35 29.00 21.38
C ILE A 171 74.35 29.91 22.12
N SER A 172 74.94 30.93 22.72
CA SER A 172 74.39 31.92 23.64
C SER A 172 74.28 33.29 22.92
N LEU A 173 73.66 34.23 23.64
CA LEU A 173 73.70 35.69 23.50
C LEU A 173 72.83 36.31 22.41
N LEU A 174 72.16 37.44 22.61
CA LEU A 174 71.70 38.28 23.73
C LEU A 174 71.17 39.56 23.06
N THR A 175 70.52 40.42 23.85
CA THR A 175 70.09 41.82 23.59
C THR A 175 68.70 41.94 22.93
N ASP A 176 67.65 42.39 23.61
CA ASP A 176 67.46 43.60 24.44
C ASP A 176 67.59 44.86 23.58
N ASP A 177 66.47 45.39 23.07
CA ASP A 177 66.07 46.73 23.47
C ASP A 177 64.64 47.10 23.02
N SER A 178 64.04 47.87 23.92
CA SER A 178 62.79 48.62 23.90
C SER A 178 62.46 49.40 22.62
N MET A 179 61.16 49.61 22.36
CA MET A 179 60.56 50.93 22.07
C MET A 179 59.03 50.83 21.97
N ASP A 180 58.37 51.67 22.77
CA ASP A 180 56.95 52.02 22.70
C ASP A 180 56.56 52.54 21.31
N ASN A 181 55.38 52.15 20.81
CA ASN A 181 54.53 53.10 20.10
C ASN A 181 53.06 52.67 20.09
N GLU A 182 52.20 53.65 20.34
CA GLU A 182 50.74 53.59 20.43
C GLU A 182 50.04 53.32 19.08
N GLU A 183 48.74 53.04 19.23
CA GLU A 183 47.63 53.19 18.28
C GLU A 183 47.10 51.96 17.53
N THR A 184 46.03 51.42 18.12
CA THR A 184 44.69 51.30 17.50
C THR A 184 44.54 50.37 16.28
N ARG A 185 43.96 49.18 16.50
CA ARG A 185 42.66 48.82 15.90
C ARG A 185 42.16 47.44 16.35
N GLU A 186 40.86 47.43 16.62
CA GLU A 186 39.97 46.29 16.79
C GLU A 186 40.07 45.29 15.63
N SER A 187 40.00 44.00 15.94
CA SER A 187 38.95 43.10 15.43
C SER A 187 39.22 41.66 15.89
N SER A 188 38.28 41.15 16.68
CA SER A 188 38.09 39.76 17.03
C SER A 188 37.74 38.92 15.79
N ALA A 189 38.39 37.77 15.64
CA ALA A 189 37.97 36.71 14.73
C ALA A 189 37.16 35.69 15.53
N THR A 190 35.85 35.66 15.24
CA THR A 190 34.89 34.64 15.65
C THR A 190 34.98 33.45 14.72
N GLU A 191 34.89 32.25 15.30
CA GLU A 191 34.69 30.97 14.63
C GLU A 191 33.32 30.99 13.90
N GLU A 192 33.33 30.56 12.64
CA GLU A 192 32.16 30.40 11.79
C GLU A 192 31.44 29.09 12.16
N ASN A 193 30.22 29.20 12.68
CA ASN A 193 29.25 28.10 12.78
C ASN A 193 28.27 28.25 11.61
N ASP A 194 28.18 27.21 10.78
CA ASP A 194 27.33 27.11 9.59
C ASP A 194 25.86 26.78 9.94
N ASP A 195 25.14 27.68 10.61
CA ASP A 195 23.69 27.55 10.92
C ASP A 195 22.83 28.62 10.21
N ALA A 196 23.27 29.15 9.08
CA ALA A 196 22.63 30.29 8.41
C ALA A 196 21.64 29.91 7.29
N LEU A 197 20.70 28.97 7.52
CA LEU A 197 19.65 28.65 6.52
C LEU A 197 18.20 29.04 6.90
N PHE A 198 17.92 29.60 8.08
CA PHE A 198 16.56 30.06 8.40
C PHE A 198 16.57 31.36 9.21
N ASP A 199 16.94 32.48 8.56
CA ASP A 199 16.75 33.81 9.12
C ASP A 199 15.49 34.45 8.50
N LEU A 200 14.33 33.85 8.79
CA LEU A 200 13.03 34.44 8.50
C LEU A 200 12.72 35.45 9.61
N VAL A 201 13.05 36.71 9.36
CA VAL A 201 12.82 37.84 10.28
C VAL A 201 11.31 37.95 10.61
N LEU A 202 10.93 37.51 11.81
CA LEU A 202 9.64 37.82 12.43
C LEU A 202 9.77 39.00 13.41
N PRO A 203 8.74 39.86 13.53
CA PRO A 203 8.78 41.01 14.42
C PRO A 203 8.80 40.61 15.91
N ASN A 204 9.78 41.15 16.63
CA ASN A 204 9.92 41.04 18.10
C ASN A 204 8.90 41.91 18.83
N ALA A 205 7.60 41.57 18.81
CA ALA A 205 6.64 42.03 19.81
C ALA A 205 5.35 41.18 19.76
N PRO A 206 4.85 40.67 20.90
CA PRO A 206 3.56 40.02 20.95
C PRO A 206 2.46 41.09 20.93
N GLU A 207 1.79 41.28 19.80
CA GLU A 207 0.48 41.94 19.82
C GLU A 207 -0.55 40.96 20.38
N GLU A 208 -0.92 41.20 21.63
CA GLU A 208 -2.03 40.57 22.35
C GLU A 208 -3.37 40.80 21.62
N THR A 209 -3.70 40.01 20.60
CA THR A 209 -5.10 39.77 20.18
C THR A 209 -5.18 38.51 19.31
N ILE A 210 -5.05 37.32 19.92
CA ILE A 210 -5.65 36.11 19.36
C ILE A 210 -6.86 35.82 20.22
N ASP A 211 -8.02 36.33 19.79
CA ASP A 211 -9.29 35.81 20.24
C ASP A 211 -9.29 34.31 20.00
N LYS A 212 -9.54 33.54 21.06
CA LYS A 212 -9.74 32.09 21.02
C LYS A 212 -10.61 31.72 19.83
N ILE A 213 -10.00 31.19 18.78
CA ILE A 213 -10.72 30.42 17.77
C ILE A 213 -11.16 29.15 18.50
N ALA A 214 -12.39 29.16 18.99
CA ALA A 214 -13.06 27.97 19.46
C ALA A 214 -13.28 27.08 18.23
N ILE A 215 -12.31 26.20 17.95
CA ILE A 215 -12.57 25.03 17.13
C ILE A 215 -13.70 24.30 17.83
N THR A 216 -14.85 24.22 17.15
CA THR A 216 -15.99 23.45 17.61
C THR A 216 -15.61 21.98 17.45
N ILE A 217 -14.83 21.47 18.40
CA ILE A 217 -14.87 20.05 18.74
C ILE A 217 -16.32 19.85 19.15
N THR A 218 -17.11 19.20 18.30
CA THR A 218 -18.48 18.82 18.60
C THR A 218 -18.44 17.92 19.84
N GLY A 219 -18.51 18.57 21.00
CA GLY A 219 -18.50 17.96 22.31
C GLY A 219 -19.76 17.12 22.48
N LYS A 220 -19.66 15.85 22.11
CA LYS A 220 -20.18 14.80 22.95
C LYS A 220 -18.97 14.23 23.67
N GLU A 221 -19.00 14.25 24.99
CA GLU A 221 -18.25 13.31 25.82
C GLU A 221 -18.66 11.90 25.36
N GLN A 222 -18.01 11.40 24.31
CA GLN A 222 -17.98 9.99 24.03
C GLN A 222 -16.93 9.42 24.97
N VAL A 223 -17.37 8.50 25.81
CA VAL A 223 -16.51 7.54 26.45
C VAL A 223 -15.72 6.88 25.33
N GLU A 224 -14.44 7.22 25.19
CA GLU A 224 -13.52 6.56 24.26
C GLU A 224 -13.54 5.06 24.60
N THR A 225 -14.27 4.30 23.80
CA THR A 225 -14.11 2.86 23.75
C THR A 225 -12.79 2.59 23.05
N ALA A 226 -12.07 1.55 23.46
CA ALA A 226 -10.72 1.23 22.99
C ALA A 226 -10.55 1.09 21.46
N ASP A 227 -11.64 1.08 20.68
CA ASP A 227 -11.66 1.07 19.20
C ASP A 227 -11.43 2.45 18.54
N ASP A 228 -11.67 3.59 19.23
CA ASP A 228 -11.58 4.92 18.58
C ASP A 228 -10.12 5.37 18.30
N ASN A 229 -9.13 4.62 18.77
CA ASN A 229 -7.71 4.96 18.62
C ASN A 229 -7.15 4.73 17.22
N GLN A 230 -7.89 4.11 16.30
CA GLN A 230 -7.44 3.85 14.94
C GLN A 230 -8.04 4.79 13.87
N ALA A 231 -9.05 5.60 14.21
CA ALA A 231 -9.71 6.44 13.23
C ALA A 231 -8.76 7.49 12.61
N PRO A 232 -8.79 7.74 11.28
CA PRO A 232 -7.97 8.79 10.66
C PRO A 232 -8.20 10.18 11.27
N ILE A 233 -7.12 10.94 11.46
CA ILE A 233 -7.13 12.32 11.95
C ILE A 233 -7.14 13.24 10.73
N VAL A 234 -8.34 13.68 10.34
CA VAL A 234 -8.54 14.54 9.17
C VAL A 234 -8.10 15.97 9.49
N ILE A 235 -7.12 16.47 8.74
CA ILE A 235 -6.65 17.86 8.81
C ILE A 235 -7.50 18.72 7.88
N ASP A 236 -8.09 19.79 8.41
CA ASP A 236 -8.80 20.78 7.61
C ASP A 236 -7.80 21.73 6.92
N VAL A 237 -7.13 21.20 5.89
CA VAL A 237 -6.10 21.90 5.12
C VAL A 237 -6.59 23.25 4.62
N LYS A 238 -7.86 23.34 4.19
CA LYS A 238 -8.43 24.58 3.67
C LYS A 238 -8.52 25.67 4.74
N ASN A 239 -9.05 25.34 5.92
CA ASN A 239 -9.18 26.33 6.98
C ASN A 239 -7.82 26.70 7.59
N ILE A 240 -6.92 25.73 7.78
CA ILE A 240 -5.62 25.98 8.39
C ILE A 240 -4.72 26.78 7.45
N SER A 241 -4.58 26.38 6.18
CA SER A 241 -3.79 27.13 5.18
C SER A 241 -4.25 28.58 5.04
N GLN A 242 -5.57 28.80 5.03
CA GLN A 242 -6.15 30.15 5.02
C GLN A 242 -5.81 30.93 6.30
N SER A 243 -5.77 30.28 7.47
CA SER A 243 -5.47 30.95 8.74
C SER A 243 -4.02 31.41 8.85
N ILE A 244 -3.07 30.67 8.25
CA ILE A 244 -1.64 31.03 8.23
C ILE A 244 -1.24 31.82 6.98
N GLY A 245 -2.16 32.00 6.02
CA GLY A 245 -1.97 32.85 4.85
C GLY A 245 -1.17 32.22 3.71
N ILE A 246 -1.21 30.90 3.55
CA ILE A 246 -0.57 30.16 2.45
C ILE A 246 -1.60 29.41 1.59
N SER A 247 -1.18 28.87 0.45
CA SER A 247 -2.05 28.04 -0.37
C SER A 247 -2.23 26.64 0.23
N THR A 248 -3.28 25.91 -0.17
CA THR A 248 -3.47 24.51 0.24
C THR A 248 -2.36 23.60 -0.26
N GLU A 249 -1.80 23.90 -1.44
CA GLU A 249 -0.66 23.18 -2.03
C GLU A 249 0.58 23.36 -1.15
N ASP A 250 0.92 24.61 -0.82
CA ASP A 250 2.08 24.92 0.03
C ASP A 250 1.93 24.30 1.42
N TYR A 251 0.71 24.32 1.99
CA TYR A 251 0.44 23.68 3.27
C TYR A 251 0.71 22.18 3.23
N ASN A 252 0.26 21.49 2.18
CA ASN A 252 0.53 20.07 2.00
C ASN A 252 2.03 19.82 1.87
N THR A 253 2.77 20.66 1.14
CA THR A 253 4.23 20.59 1.09
C THR A 253 4.86 20.73 2.47
N PHE A 254 4.48 21.74 3.26
CA PHE A 254 5.02 21.90 4.62
C PHE A 254 4.62 20.77 5.56
N LEU A 255 3.42 20.19 5.40
CA LEU A 255 2.99 19.03 6.18
C LEU A 255 3.84 17.81 5.84
N THR A 256 4.11 17.55 4.57
CA THR A 256 5.03 16.50 4.12
C THR A 256 6.42 16.73 4.69
N GLU A 257 6.98 17.94 4.57
CA GLU A 257 8.29 18.29 5.13
C GLU A 257 8.35 18.12 6.65
N TYR A 258 7.26 18.43 7.36
CA TYR A 258 7.16 18.20 8.80
C TYR A 258 7.22 16.71 9.15
N ILE A 259 6.49 15.87 8.41
CA ILE A 259 6.50 14.42 8.63
C ILE A 259 7.87 13.84 8.29
N ASP A 260 8.49 14.25 7.18
CA ASP A 260 9.85 13.86 6.81
C ASP A 260 10.86 14.26 7.89
N THR A 261 10.74 15.49 8.41
CA THR A 261 11.58 15.96 9.51
C THR A 261 11.37 15.09 10.75
N ALA A 262 10.14 14.75 11.09
CA ALA A 262 9.83 13.88 12.22
C ALA A 262 10.46 12.49 12.07
N LEU A 263 10.32 11.87 10.90
CA LEU A 263 10.95 10.58 10.59
C LEU A 263 12.48 10.66 10.68
N SER A 264 13.09 11.74 10.17
CA SER A 264 14.54 11.94 10.24
C SER A 264 15.06 12.07 11.68
N LEU A 265 14.23 12.60 12.59
CA LEU A 265 14.56 12.82 14.00
C LEU A 265 14.29 11.61 14.90
N GLU A 266 13.81 10.48 14.37
CA GLU A 266 13.45 9.30 15.18
C GLU A 266 14.60 8.83 16.08
N LYS A 267 15.80 8.72 15.52
CA LYS A 267 16.99 8.28 16.27
C LYS A 267 17.37 9.26 17.38
N ASP A 268 17.14 10.55 17.16
CA ASP A 268 17.44 11.59 18.15
C ASP A 268 16.36 11.62 19.25
N LEU A 269 15.09 11.39 18.91
CA LEU A 269 14.00 11.20 19.88
C LEU A 269 14.24 9.99 20.79
N GLN A 270 14.76 8.90 20.24
CA GLN A 270 15.10 7.67 20.98
C GLN A 270 16.47 7.75 21.68
N SER A 271 17.20 8.87 21.57
CA SER A 271 18.54 8.99 22.11
C SER A 271 18.56 9.03 23.64
N THR A 272 19.56 8.37 24.22
CA THR A 272 19.88 8.49 25.64
C THR A 272 20.49 9.85 25.99
N GLN A 273 20.96 10.61 25.00
CA GLN A 273 21.50 11.95 25.17
C GLN A 273 20.38 12.98 25.28
N GLU A 274 20.26 13.63 26.44
CA GLU A 274 19.21 14.61 26.74
C GLU A 274 19.21 15.79 25.77
N GLU A 275 20.38 16.28 25.36
CA GLU A 275 20.51 17.41 24.43
C GLU A 275 19.92 17.10 23.05
N LYS A 276 20.28 15.96 22.44
CA LYS A 276 19.75 15.53 21.13
C LYS A 276 18.24 15.41 21.15
N ARG A 277 17.74 14.79 22.21
CA ARG A 277 16.32 14.53 22.39
C ARG A 277 15.53 15.81 22.62
N SER A 278 16.02 16.69 23.49
CA SER A 278 15.40 18.00 23.74
C SER A 278 15.40 18.86 22.47
N HIS A 279 16.48 18.82 21.69
CA HIS A 279 16.55 19.49 20.39
C HIS A 279 15.49 18.96 19.42
N ALA A 280 15.40 17.64 19.24
CA ALA A 280 14.38 17.01 18.38
C ALA A 280 12.94 17.36 18.80
N ILE A 281 12.64 17.28 20.10
CA ILE A 281 11.33 17.66 20.66
C ILE A 281 11.04 19.15 20.41
N GLY A 282 12.03 20.02 20.61
CA GLY A 282 11.91 21.46 20.36
C GLY A 282 11.60 21.78 18.90
N THR A 283 12.29 21.13 17.96
CA THR A 283 12.05 21.26 16.52
C THR A 283 10.63 20.82 16.16
N LEU A 284 10.19 19.65 16.63
CA LEU A 284 8.84 19.14 16.36
C LEU A 284 7.73 19.99 17.00
N SER A 285 7.97 20.50 18.21
CA SER A 285 7.06 21.41 18.89
C SER A 285 6.90 22.71 18.10
N HIS A 286 8.01 23.28 17.62
CA HIS A 286 7.97 24.48 16.81
C HIS A 286 7.18 24.27 15.50
N LEU A 287 7.51 23.23 14.73
CA LEU A 287 6.88 22.97 13.45
C LEU A 287 5.40 22.61 13.57
N SER A 288 5.03 21.77 14.55
CA SER A 288 3.62 21.41 14.80
C SER A 288 2.76 22.62 15.19
N ASN A 289 3.33 23.58 15.94
CA ASN A 289 2.67 24.85 16.24
C ASN A 289 2.51 25.73 14.99
N VAL A 290 3.54 25.84 14.14
CA VAL A 290 3.48 26.59 12.87
C VAL A 290 2.42 26.02 11.93
N LEU A 291 2.30 24.70 11.87
CA LEU A 291 1.29 24.00 11.06
C LEU A 291 -0.10 23.92 11.71
N HIS A 292 -0.26 24.47 12.92
CA HIS A 292 -1.50 24.39 13.70
C HIS A 292 -2.05 22.95 13.82
N LEU A 293 -1.19 22.02 14.24
CA LEU A 293 -1.55 20.62 14.47
C LEU A 293 -1.78 20.38 15.98
N PRO A 294 -2.99 20.67 16.53
CA PRO A 294 -3.20 20.70 17.98
C PRO A 294 -3.00 19.33 18.64
N VAL A 295 -3.48 18.25 18.02
CA VAL A 295 -3.34 16.89 18.55
C VAL A 295 -1.85 16.50 18.62
N VAL A 296 -1.10 16.82 17.58
CA VAL A 296 0.34 16.55 17.52
C VAL A 296 1.10 17.40 18.53
N SER A 297 0.75 18.69 18.64
CA SER A 297 1.36 19.63 19.60
C SER A 297 1.15 19.17 21.05
N GLU A 298 -0.01 18.61 21.37
CA GLU A 298 -0.30 18.04 22.67
C GLU A 298 0.61 16.86 22.99
N ILE A 299 0.79 15.93 22.05
CA ILE A 299 1.65 14.75 22.27
C ILE A 299 3.12 15.15 22.37
N VAL A 300 3.59 16.08 21.54
CA VAL A 300 4.96 16.60 21.66
C VAL A 300 5.18 17.28 23.02
N THR A 301 4.18 17.98 23.53
CA THR A 301 4.22 18.54 24.90
C THR A 301 4.28 17.44 25.96
N GLN A 302 3.56 16.34 25.77
CA GLN A 302 3.66 15.19 26.68
C GLN A 302 5.06 14.54 26.62
N MET A 303 5.67 14.43 25.44
CA MET A 303 7.05 13.94 25.27
C MET A 303 8.07 14.82 26.00
N GLU A 304 7.91 16.15 25.93
CA GLU A 304 8.79 17.11 26.63
C GLU A 304 8.74 16.94 28.15
N ASN A 305 7.56 16.63 28.69
CA ASN A 305 7.33 16.48 30.13
C ASN A 305 7.49 15.03 30.64
N ALA A 306 7.75 14.07 29.74
CA ALA A 306 7.83 12.67 30.09
C ALA A 306 9.10 12.34 30.89
N THR A 307 8.97 11.40 31.83
CA THR A 307 10.14 10.77 32.46
C THR A 307 10.78 9.79 31.48
N ALA A 308 12.06 9.44 31.71
CA ALA A 308 12.78 8.46 30.89
C ALA A 308 12.03 7.12 30.77
N ASP A 309 11.30 6.71 31.81
CA ASP A 309 10.55 5.45 31.82
C ASP A 309 9.29 5.46 30.91
N ASN A 310 8.69 6.63 30.67
CA ASN A 310 7.46 6.77 29.87
C ASN A 310 7.71 7.38 28.49
N GLN A 311 8.94 7.80 28.21
CA GLN A 311 9.31 8.51 26.99
C GLN A 311 9.03 7.70 25.73
N ASN A 312 9.38 6.41 25.73
CA ASN A 312 9.14 5.54 24.59
C ASN A 312 7.65 5.42 24.26
N THR A 313 6.78 5.34 25.28
CA THR A 313 5.33 5.29 25.09
C THR A 313 4.80 6.56 24.43
N HIS A 314 5.32 7.73 24.78
CA HIS A 314 4.91 8.98 24.13
C HIS A 314 5.49 9.12 22.72
N ILE A 315 6.69 8.62 22.46
CA ILE A 315 7.27 8.55 21.11
C ILE A 315 6.43 7.63 20.22
N GLU A 316 6.04 6.45 20.71
CA GLU A 316 5.13 5.53 20.01
C GLU A 316 3.80 6.23 19.72
N SER A 317 3.17 6.85 20.73
CA SER A 317 1.92 7.60 20.56
C SER A 317 2.04 8.74 19.54
N PHE A 318 3.18 9.44 19.50
CA PHE A 318 3.45 10.48 18.51
C PHE A 318 3.45 9.92 17.10
N TYR A 319 4.16 8.83 16.86
CA TYR A 319 4.23 8.22 15.54
C TYR A 319 2.93 7.54 15.11
N THR A 320 2.21 6.90 16.03
CA THR A 320 0.84 6.42 15.75
C THR A 320 -0.08 7.57 15.36
N THR A 321 0.08 8.74 15.99
CA THR A 321 -0.71 9.93 15.64
C THR A 321 -0.32 10.48 14.27
N LEU A 322 0.98 10.54 13.96
CA LEU A 322 1.45 10.95 12.62
C LEU A 322 0.92 10.04 11.52
N ALA A 323 0.96 8.71 11.73
CA ALA A 323 0.47 7.73 10.76
C ALA A 323 -1.03 7.85 10.46
N ARG A 324 -1.80 8.43 11.40
CA ARG A 324 -3.24 8.69 11.27
C ARG A 324 -3.54 10.03 10.63
N LEU A 325 -2.58 10.95 10.50
CA LEU A 325 -2.83 12.24 9.86
C LEU A 325 -3.19 12.03 8.40
N THR A 326 -4.31 12.60 7.96
CA THR A 326 -4.70 12.60 6.54
C THR A 326 -5.25 13.95 6.12
N THR A 327 -4.99 14.31 4.87
CA THR A 327 -5.56 15.50 4.24
C THR A 327 -6.79 15.18 3.38
N SER A 328 -7.02 13.89 3.13
CA SER A 328 -8.16 13.42 2.35
C SER A 328 -9.42 13.59 3.17
N GLN A 329 -10.31 14.48 2.74
CA GLN A 329 -11.66 14.49 3.28
C GLN A 329 -12.30 13.16 2.92
N LEU A 330 -12.53 12.32 3.93
CA LEU A 330 -13.34 11.12 3.77
C LEU A 330 -14.68 11.61 3.23
N GLU A 331 -14.97 11.32 1.96
CA GLU A 331 -16.30 11.53 1.40
C GLU A 331 -17.24 10.58 2.13
N THR A 332 -17.65 10.96 3.33
CA THR A 332 -18.81 10.38 3.99
C THR A 332 -19.96 10.65 3.06
N ALA A 333 -20.36 9.62 2.32
CA ALA A 333 -21.58 9.58 1.54
C ALA A 333 -22.70 10.09 2.44
N LYS A 334 -23.10 11.34 2.24
CA LYS A 334 -24.38 11.81 2.75
C LYS A 334 -25.41 10.89 2.11
N GLU A 335 -26.04 10.06 2.93
CA GLU A 335 -27.35 9.49 2.64
C GLU A 335 -28.30 10.64 2.29
N GLU A 336 -28.38 11.01 1.02
CA GLU A 336 -29.48 11.81 0.50
C GLU A 336 -30.71 10.91 0.33
N THR A 337 -31.29 10.52 1.45
CA THR A 337 -32.71 10.19 1.50
C THR A 337 -33.50 11.49 1.61
N SER A 338 -33.89 12.07 0.47
CA SER A 338 -35.15 12.78 0.26
C SER A 338 -35.07 13.71 -0.96
N SER A 339 -35.59 13.26 -2.11
CA SER A 339 -36.77 13.86 -2.77
C SER A 339 -36.93 13.29 -4.17
N ILE A 340 -37.67 12.19 -4.26
CA ILE A 340 -38.42 11.83 -5.46
C ILE A 340 -39.56 12.85 -5.59
N LEU A 341 -39.58 13.64 -6.67
CA LEU A 341 -40.75 13.87 -7.51
C LEU A 341 -40.43 14.82 -8.68
N GLY A 342 -40.41 14.22 -9.88
CA GLY A 342 -41.01 14.74 -11.11
C GLY A 342 -40.37 15.95 -11.76
N ILE A 343 -39.89 15.76 -12.99
CA ILE A 343 -40.42 16.42 -14.19
C ILE A 343 -39.85 15.72 -15.42
N ASP A 344 -40.77 15.26 -16.28
CA ASP A 344 -40.56 14.84 -17.66
C ASP A 344 -39.69 15.85 -18.42
N SER A 345 -38.70 15.37 -19.17
CA SER A 345 -38.22 16.12 -20.33
C SER A 345 -37.74 15.19 -21.44
N GLU A 346 -38.40 15.37 -22.56
CA GLU A 346 -38.26 14.70 -23.84
C GLU A 346 -36.82 14.66 -24.34
N ILE A 347 -36.42 13.44 -24.68
CA ILE A 347 -35.28 13.15 -25.56
C ILE A 347 -35.58 13.73 -26.95
N LYS A 348 -34.70 14.61 -27.43
CA LYS A 348 -34.60 14.97 -28.84
C LYS A 348 -33.15 14.75 -29.30
N VAL A 349 -32.87 13.52 -29.75
CA VAL A 349 -31.60 13.18 -30.40
C VAL A 349 -31.63 13.73 -31.82
N GLU A 350 -30.81 14.75 -32.09
CA GLU A 350 -30.46 15.13 -33.46
C GLU A 350 -29.35 14.21 -33.95
N ALA A 351 -29.62 13.57 -35.08
CA ALA A 351 -28.69 12.75 -35.83
C ALA A 351 -27.49 13.59 -36.29
N VAL A 352 -26.27 13.11 -36.03
CA VAL A 352 -25.07 13.64 -36.67
C VAL A 352 -24.32 12.50 -37.35
N ASP A 353 -24.13 12.77 -38.64
CA ASP A 353 -23.43 12.07 -39.71
C ASP A 353 -22.41 10.99 -39.36
N SER A 354 -22.59 9.89 -40.08
CA SER A 354 -21.64 8.83 -40.38
C SER A 354 -20.34 9.38 -41.00
N VAL A 355 -19.22 9.22 -40.30
CA VAL A 355 -17.88 9.27 -40.91
C VAL A 355 -17.44 7.83 -41.17
N VAL A 356 -17.33 7.53 -42.46
CA VAL A 356 -16.71 6.32 -43.01
C VAL A 356 -15.23 6.34 -42.66
N ILE A 357 -14.77 5.36 -41.88
CA ILE A 357 -13.34 5.06 -41.73
C ILE A 357 -13.09 3.71 -42.39
N ASP A 358 -12.23 3.77 -43.40
CA ASP A 358 -11.76 2.67 -44.23
C ASP A 358 -11.20 1.51 -43.40
N SER A 359 -11.49 0.32 -43.91
CA SER A 359 -10.98 -0.98 -43.51
C SER A 359 -9.45 -0.98 -43.33
N ILE A 360 -8.98 -1.12 -42.10
CA ILE A 360 -7.60 -1.52 -41.81
C ILE A 360 -7.59 -3.04 -41.71
N ASP A 361 -6.94 -3.63 -42.70
CA ASP A 361 -6.61 -5.04 -42.87
C ASP A 361 -5.73 -5.52 -41.71
N LEU A 362 -6.34 -6.17 -40.72
CA LEU A 362 -5.63 -6.87 -39.65
C LEU A 362 -5.09 -8.17 -40.22
N HIS A 363 -3.82 -8.13 -40.63
CA HIS A 363 -3.07 -9.33 -40.97
C HIS A 363 -3.01 -10.27 -39.76
N GLU A 364 -3.53 -11.47 -40.01
CA GLU A 364 -3.37 -12.72 -39.27
C GLU A 364 -1.88 -12.94 -38.92
N GLU A 365 -1.52 -12.71 -37.64
CA GLU A 365 -0.21 -13.03 -37.10
C GLU A 365 -0.11 -14.56 -36.92
N GLU A 366 0.64 -15.21 -37.81
CA GLU A 366 1.10 -16.59 -37.65
C GLU A 366 1.98 -16.72 -36.38
N PRO A 367 1.93 -17.86 -35.67
CA PRO A 367 2.79 -18.08 -34.50
C PRO A 367 4.26 -18.21 -34.93
N LEU A 368 5.06 -17.19 -34.61
CA LEU A 368 6.50 -17.19 -34.80
C LEU A 368 7.16 -18.29 -33.96
N SER A 369 7.98 -19.06 -34.65
CA SER A 369 8.79 -20.15 -34.14
C SER A 369 9.87 -19.63 -33.21
N VAL A 370 9.99 -20.25 -32.03
CA VAL A 370 11.06 -20.03 -31.04
C VAL A 370 12.44 -20.26 -31.69
N PRO A 371 13.32 -19.26 -31.76
CA PRO A 371 14.75 -19.51 -31.91
C PRO A 371 15.36 -19.64 -30.51
N GLU A 372 15.88 -20.82 -30.24
CA GLU A 372 16.80 -21.13 -29.14
C GLU A 372 18.00 -20.17 -29.23
N ALA A 373 18.00 -19.14 -28.36
CA ALA A 373 19.04 -18.12 -28.33
C ALA A 373 20.18 -18.56 -27.42
N GLU A 374 21.35 -18.65 -28.04
CA GLU A 374 22.66 -18.81 -27.44
C GLU A 374 22.92 -17.72 -26.39
N SER A 375 23.42 -18.14 -25.23
CA SER A 375 23.95 -17.30 -24.15
C SER A 375 25.15 -16.48 -24.64
N VAL A 376 24.90 -15.25 -25.08
CA VAL A 376 25.94 -14.25 -25.31
C VAL A 376 26.27 -13.63 -23.95
N THR A 377 27.41 -14.04 -23.39
CA THR A 377 28.02 -13.38 -22.21
C THR A 377 28.64 -12.06 -22.65
N THR A 378 27.81 -11.03 -22.81
CA THR A 378 28.29 -9.64 -22.82
C THR A 378 28.83 -9.34 -21.43
N THR A 379 30.12 -9.02 -21.35
CA THR A 379 30.73 -8.43 -20.16
C THR A 379 30.20 -7.01 -20.05
N THR A 380 29.02 -6.87 -19.45
CA THR A 380 28.44 -5.57 -19.10
C THR A 380 29.36 -4.91 -18.08
N GLU A 381 29.82 -3.71 -18.41
CA GLU A 381 30.56 -2.87 -17.48
C GLU A 381 29.62 -2.54 -16.30
N SER A 382 30.10 -2.73 -15.08
CA SER A 382 29.39 -2.40 -13.84
C SER A 382 28.87 -0.96 -13.87
N PHE A 383 27.67 -0.70 -13.34
CA PHE A 383 27.17 0.67 -13.17
C PHE A 383 27.75 1.36 -11.92
N GLY A 384 28.46 0.64 -11.06
CA GLY A 384 28.96 1.11 -9.77
C GLY A 384 28.32 0.38 -8.61
N THR A 385 28.39 0.96 -7.41
CA THR A 385 27.78 0.42 -6.18
C THR A 385 26.90 1.50 -5.56
N ILE A 386 25.68 1.13 -5.17
CA ILE A 386 24.74 2.03 -4.49
C ILE A 386 24.73 1.67 -3.01
N ASN A 387 24.83 2.69 -2.15
CA ASN A 387 24.61 2.54 -0.71
C ASN A 387 23.26 3.16 -0.35
N LEU A 388 22.36 2.39 0.26
CA LEU A 388 21.03 2.85 0.65
C LEU A 388 20.91 3.25 2.13
N ASN A 389 22.00 3.11 2.92
CA ASN A 389 21.96 3.37 4.37
C ASN A 389 21.77 4.85 4.75
N ASP A 390 22.03 5.76 3.81
CA ASP A 390 21.91 7.22 3.96
C ASP A 390 20.61 7.78 3.38
N VAL A 391 19.77 6.93 2.76
CA VAL A 391 18.50 7.35 2.18
C VAL A 391 17.51 7.66 3.30
N GLN A 392 16.94 8.86 3.27
CA GLN A 392 15.89 9.28 4.18
C GLN A 392 14.51 8.93 3.59
N PRO A 393 13.52 8.55 4.43
CA PRO A 393 12.15 8.35 3.97
C PRO A 393 11.58 9.62 3.32
N ILE A 394 10.78 9.45 2.26
CA ILE A 394 9.96 10.52 1.67
C ILE A 394 8.50 10.17 1.93
N HIS A 395 7.83 11.01 2.72
CA HIS A 395 6.47 10.79 3.16
C HIS A 395 5.45 10.91 2.02
N PHE A 396 4.46 10.04 2.07
CA PHE A 396 3.24 10.16 1.28
C PHE A 396 2.04 9.62 2.07
N ASP A 397 0.85 10.14 1.76
CA ASP A 397 -0.39 9.80 2.45
C ASP A 397 -0.95 8.46 1.93
N PHE A 398 -0.51 7.35 2.52
CA PHE A 398 -1.10 6.03 2.30
C PHE A 398 -2.12 5.72 3.40
N GLN A 399 -3.35 5.38 3.00
CA GLN A 399 -4.43 5.06 3.94
C GLN A 399 -4.87 3.62 3.71
N LEU A 400 -4.67 2.76 4.72
CA LEU A 400 -4.96 1.33 4.63
C LEU A 400 -6.45 1.08 4.36
N GLU A 401 -7.32 1.82 5.06
CA GLU A 401 -8.78 1.73 4.95
C GLU A 401 -9.27 2.19 3.58
N GLN A 402 -8.63 3.21 3.01
CA GLN A 402 -8.99 3.70 1.69
C GLN A 402 -8.62 2.67 0.62
N SER A 403 -7.43 2.07 0.71
CA SER A 403 -7.02 0.98 -0.18
C SER A 403 -7.94 -0.24 -0.05
N ALA A 404 -8.32 -0.62 1.17
CA ALA A 404 -9.29 -1.69 1.44
C ALA A 404 -10.66 -1.41 0.83
N LYS A 405 -11.16 -0.18 0.99
CA LYS A 405 -12.41 0.28 0.38
C LYS A 405 -12.34 0.22 -1.14
N ASP A 406 -11.27 0.73 -1.75
CA ASP A 406 -11.09 0.79 -3.20
C ASP A 406 -10.94 -0.60 -3.82
N LEU A 407 -10.37 -1.54 -3.07
CA LEU A 407 -10.23 -2.94 -3.49
C LEU A 407 -11.44 -3.79 -3.09
N SER A 408 -12.40 -3.24 -2.34
CA SER A 408 -13.53 -3.97 -1.76
C SER A 408 -13.09 -5.21 -0.95
N LEU A 409 -11.98 -5.08 -0.24
CA LEU A 409 -11.38 -6.11 0.61
C LEU A 409 -11.39 -5.69 2.08
N PRO A 410 -11.38 -6.64 3.03
CA PRO A 410 -11.18 -6.34 4.45
C PRO A 410 -9.85 -5.62 4.69
N VAL A 411 -9.83 -4.71 5.66
CA VAL A 411 -8.66 -3.91 6.01
C VAL A 411 -7.51 -4.81 6.45
N GLU A 412 -7.81 -5.84 7.24
CA GLU A 412 -6.84 -6.81 7.76
C GLU A 412 -6.16 -7.60 6.63
N LEU A 413 -6.89 -7.86 5.54
CA LEU A 413 -6.34 -8.56 4.37
C LEU A 413 -5.43 -7.64 3.55
N ILE A 414 -5.78 -6.36 3.42
CA ILE A 414 -4.88 -5.38 2.80
C ILE A 414 -3.62 -5.21 3.63
N GLU A 415 -3.74 -5.17 4.95
CA GLU A 415 -2.58 -5.13 5.85
C GLU A 415 -1.64 -6.31 5.60
N GLU A 416 -2.17 -7.54 5.54
CA GLU A 416 -1.40 -8.74 5.21
C GLU A 416 -0.68 -8.60 3.87
N PHE A 417 -1.39 -8.15 2.82
CA PHE A 417 -0.76 -7.96 1.50
C PHE A 417 0.30 -6.87 1.48
N VAL A 418 0.15 -5.81 2.27
CA VAL A 418 1.16 -4.76 2.39
C VAL A 418 2.40 -5.29 3.13
N HIS A 419 2.24 -6.10 4.18
CA HIS A 419 3.36 -6.77 4.85
C HIS A 419 4.10 -7.74 3.91
N ASP A 420 3.36 -8.53 3.13
CA ASP A 420 3.94 -9.41 2.11
C ASP A 420 4.71 -8.61 1.06
N PHE A 421 4.15 -7.48 0.60
CA PHE A 421 4.81 -6.58 -0.32
C PHE A 421 6.09 -5.98 0.27
N ILE A 422 6.09 -5.58 1.56
CA ILE A 422 7.28 -5.08 2.24
C ILE A 422 8.39 -6.13 2.25
N GLY A 423 8.05 -7.37 2.62
CA GLY A 423 8.99 -8.49 2.57
C GLY A 423 9.54 -8.76 1.16
N GLN A 424 8.68 -8.72 0.15
CA GLN A 424 9.08 -8.87 -1.26
C GLN A 424 10.01 -7.75 -1.70
N ALA A 425 9.68 -6.50 -1.38
CA ALA A 425 10.44 -5.32 -1.80
C ALA A 425 11.87 -5.32 -1.23
N HIS A 426 12.10 -5.76 0.01
CA HIS A 426 13.46 -5.95 0.55
C HIS A 426 14.29 -6.93 -0.30
N VAL A 427 13.75 -8.13 -0.51
CA VAL A 427 14.44 -9.20 -1.27
C VAL A 427 14.73 -8.77 -2.71
N GLU A 428 13.76 -8.15 -3.37
CA GLU A 428 13.90 -7.71 -4.74
C GLU A 428 14.83 -6.48 -4.86
N THR A 429 14.88 -5.61 -3.86
CA THR A 429 15.81 -4.47 -3.86
C THR A 429 17.26 -4.92 -3.72
N GLU A 430 17.56 -5.94 -2.91
CA GLU A 430 18.90 -6.54 -2.87
C GLU A 430 19.33 -7.04 -4.26
N LYS A 431 18.41 -7.66 -5.01
CA LYS A 431 18.68 -8.09 -6.39
C LYS A 431 18.87 -6.92 -7.35
N ILE A 432 18.14 -5.81 -7.17
CA ILE A 432 18.36 -4.57 -7.95
C ILE A 432 19.80 -4.08 -7.72
N LEU A 433 20.27 -4.04 -6.46
CA LEU A 433 21.62 -3.60 -6.13
C LEU A 433 22.69 -4.51 -6.75
N GLU A 434 22.52 -5.83 -6.66
CA GLU A 434 23.42 -6.77 -7.32
C GLU A 434 23.43 -6.64 -8.85
N ALA A 435 22.26 -6.45 -9.46
CA ALA A 435 22.13 -6.25 -10.90
C ALA A 435 22.79 -4.93 -11.33
N TYR A 436 22.68 -3.89 -10.50
CA TYR A 436 23.34 -2.60 -10.72
C TYR A 436 24.86 -2.76 -10.74
N GLU A 437 25.42 -3.48 -9.76
CA GLU A 437 26.85 -3.79 -9.72
C GLU A 437 27.32 -4.60 -10.93
N LYS A 438 26.47 -5.45 -11.51
CA LYS A 438 26.76 -6.26 -12.69
C LYS A 438 26.52 -5.53 -14.03
N GLY A 439 25.97 -4.31 -13.99
CA GLY A 439 25.59 -3.59 -15.21
C GLY A 439 24.38 -4.21 -15.93
N ASP A 440 23.53 -4.94 -15.20
CA ASP A 440 22.39 -5.70 -15.76
C ASP A 440 21.09 -4.88 -15.68
N LEU A 441 20.92 -3.99 -16.66
CA LEU A 441 19.75 -3.12 -16.75
C LEU A 441 18.44 -3.91 -16.95
N ASP A 442 18.47 -5.00 -17.72
CA ASP A 442 17.27 -5.81 -18.02
C ASP A 442 16.70 -6.44 -16.74
N THR A 443 17.57 -6.98 -15.88
CA THR A 443 17.14 -7.48 -14.57
C THR A 443 16.53 -6.37 -13.70
N ILE A 444 17.14 -5.18 -13.66
CA ILE A 444 16.61 -4.06 -12.87
C ILE A 444 15.23 -3.63 -13.38
N GLN A 445 15.06 -3.51 -14.70
CA GLN A 445 13.78 -3.15 -15.32
C GLN A 445 12.69 -4.20 -15.07
N LYS A 446 13.03 -5.49 -15.11
CA LYS A 446 12.12 -6.61 -14.79
C LYS A 446 11.67 -6.58 -13.34
N ILE A 447 12.58 -6.32 -12.41
CA ILE A 447 12.23 -6.18 -10.99
C ILE A 447 11.36 -4.93 -10.79
N GLY A 448 11.70 -3.80 -11.43
CA GLY A 448 10.88 -2.59 -11.43
C GLY A 448 9.45 -2.87 -11.90
N HIS A 449 9.28 -3.63 -12.99
CA HIS A 449 7.96 -4.05 -13.48
C HIS A 449 7.19 -4.90 -12.45
N LEU A 450 7.86 -5.87 -11.82
CA LEU A 450 7.26 -6.75 -10.82
C LEU A 450 6.74 -5.96 -9.62
N LEU A 451 7.59 -5.17 -8.98
CA LEU A 451 7.22 -4.40 -7.79
C LEU A 451 6.20 -3.32 -8.12
N LYS A 452 6.26 -2.73 -9.32
CA LYS A 452 5.24 -1.78 -9.80
C LYS A 452 3.87 -2.46 -9.86
N GLY A 453 3.80 -3.67 -10.42
CA GLY A 453 2.55 -4.43 -10.50
C GLY A 453 1.93 -4.65 -9.12
N THR A 454 2.74 -5.09 -8.15
CA THR A 454 2.27 -5.32 -6.78
C THR A 454 1.83 -4.02 -6.09
N SER A 455 2.65 -2.97 -6.12
CA SER A 455 2.33 -1.68 -5.49
C SER A 455 1.09 -1.02 -6.10
N SER A 456 0.91 -1.09 -7.43
CA SER A 456 -0.28 -0.57 -8.12
C SER A 456 -1.56 -1.32 -7.73
N ASN A 457 -1.47 -2.65 -7.59
CA ASN A 457 -2.58 -3.48 -7.12
C ASN A 457 -2.99 -3.12 -5.69
N LEU A 458 -2.04 -2.70 -4.85
CA LEU A 458 -2.28 -2.26 -3.47
C LEU A 458 -2.60 -0.76 -3.36
N ARG A 459 -2.75 -0.04 -4.48
CA ARG A 459 -3.01 1.41 -4.53
C ARG A 459 -1.92 2.26 -3.86
N ILE A 460 -0.68 1.76 -3.81
CA ILE A 460 0.48 2.50 -3.29
C ILE A 460 1.09 3.32 -4.45
N ASN A 461 0.37 4.36 -4.89
CA ASN A 461 0.67 5.07 -6.14
C ASN A 461 2.09 5.66 -6.19
N PRO A 462 2.62 6.33 -5.15
CA PRO A 462 3.98 6.90 -5.21
C PRO A 462 5.08 5.85 -5.43
N LEU A 463 4.92 4.64 -4.87
CA LEU A 463 5.82 3.53 -5.16
C LEU A 463 5.65 3.01 -6.60
N SER A 464 4.41 2.83 -7.05
CA SER A 464 4.14 2.43 -8.43
C SER A 464 4.76 3.42 -9.44
N ASP A 465 4.70 4.72 -9.16
CA ASP A 465 5.22 5.77 -10.03
C ASP A 465 6.76 5.77 -10.08
N THR A 466 7.43 5.69 -8.93
CA THR A 466 8.90 5.58 -8.90
C THR A 466 9.41 4.28 -9.54
N LEU A 467 8.69 3.17 -9.35
CA LEU A 467 9.00 1.88 -9.99
C LEU A 467 8.73 1.89 -11.49
N TYR A 468 7.76 2.67 -11.96
CA TYR A 468 7.54 2.92 -13.38
C TYR A 468 8.74 3.62 -14.01
N GLU A 469 9.31 4.62 -13.34
CA GLU A 469 10.53 5.30 -13.81
C GLU A 469 11.71 4.33 -13.94
N ILE A 470 11.90 3.44 -12.95
CA ILE A 470 12.92 2.39 -12.99
C ILE A 470 12.67 1.42 -14.15
N GLN A 471 11.42 0.94 -14.32
CA GLN A 471 11.03 0.00 -15.38
C GLN A 471 11.41 0.50 -16.78
N PHE A 472 11.22 1.80 -17.05
CA PHE A 472 11.44 2.40 -18.37
C PHE A 472 12.74 3.21 -18.46
N CYS A 473 13.65 3.05 -17.49
CA CYS A 473 14.93 3.76 -17.50
C CYS A 473 15.87 3.18 -18.55
N GLU A 474 16.16 3.93 -19.61
CA GLU A 474 17.16 3.57 -20.63
C GLU A 474 18.56 4.14 -20.32
N ASP A 475 18.64 5.13 -19.42
CA ASP A 475 19.87 5.86 -19.09
C ASP A 475 20.41 5.41 -17.74
N SER A 476 21.43 4.55 -17.76
CA SER A 476 22.05 3.99 -16.55
C SER A 476 22.62 5.05 -15.60
N SER A 477 22.92 6.25 -16.09
CA SER A 477 23.43 7.35 -15.25
C SER A 477 22.38 7.93 -14.29
N LYS A 478 21.08 7.72 -14.57
CA LYS A 478 19.97 8.17 -13.73
C LYS A 478 19.48 7.11 -12.76
N LEU A 479 19.87 5.87 -12.98
CA LEU A 479 19.32 4.71 -12.32
C LEU A 479 19.60 4.69 -10.81
N GLU A 480 20.79 5.16 -10.37
CA GLU A 480 21.07 5.32 -8.94
C GLU A 480 20.09 6.28 -8.26
N GLY A 481 19.85 7.44 -8.87
CA GLY A 481 18.91 8.43 -8.33
C GLY A 481 17.49 7.89 -8.23
N MET A 482 17.04 7.15 -9.26
CA MET A 482 15.71 6.52 -9.26
C MET A 482 15.59 5.43 -8.21
N ILE A 483 16.60 4.56 -8.06
CA ILE A 483 16.61 3.50 -7.04
C ILE A 483 16.55 4.11 -5.64
N ARG A 484 17.35 5.16 -5.37
CA ARG A 484 17.31 5.88 -4.08
C ARG A 484 15.95 6.52 -3.83
N HIS A 485 15.32 7.10 -4.86
CA HIS A 485 14.01 7.74 -4.74
C HIS A 485 12.87 6.73 -4.48
N TYR A 486 12.89 5.59 -5.17
CA TYR A 486 12.02 4.45 -4.85
C TYR A 486 12.22 3.98 -3.41
N TRP A 487 13.48 3.81 -2.99
CA TRP A 487 13.79 3.32 -1.66
C TRP A 487 13.34 4.29 -0.56
N ALA A 488 13.42 5.59 -0.79
CA ALA A 488 12.92 6.60 0.12
C ALA A 488 11.40 6.48 0.37
N HIS A 489 10.60 6.29 -0.69
CA HIS A 489 9.16 6.03 -0.54
C HIS A 489 8.91 4.68 0.14
N PHE A 490 9.70 3.66 -0.20
CA PHE A 490 9.56 2.34 0.41
C PHE A 490 9.75 2.40 1.93
N LEU A 491 10.80 3.09 2.39
CA LEU A 491 11.06 3.29 3.82
C LEU A 491 9.92 4.05 4.52
N SER A 492 9.30 5.02 3.84
CA SER A 492 8.13 5.72 4.39
C SER A 492 6.96 4.76 4.60
N LEU A 493 6.63 3.94 3.59
CA LEU A 493 5.56 2.95 3.69
C LEU A 493 5.84 1.95 4.83
N GLU A 494 7.03 1.35 4.84
CA GLU A 494 7.42 0.37 5.85
C GLU A 494 7.32 0.96 7.26
N THR A 495 7.81 2.19 7.45
CA THR A 495 7.73 2.88 8.74
C THR A 495 6.28 3.10 9.15
N GLN A 496 5.44 3.61 8.24
CA GLN A 496 4.03 3.85 8.52
C GLN A 496 3.29 2.58 8.93
N ILE A 497 3.49 1.46 8.21
CA ILE A 497 2.81 0.19 8.48
C ILE A 497 3.27 -0.42 9.80
N ASN A 498 4.58 -0.40 10.08
CA ASN A 498 5.13 -0.89 11.35
C ASN A 498 4.64 -0.11 12.58
N LEU A 499 4.22 1.14 12.39
CA LEU A 499 3.64 1.98 13.44
C LEU A 499 2.16 1.69 13.68
N ILE A 500 1.44 1.22 12.66
CA ILE A 500 0.01 0.87 12.76
C ILE A 500 -0.17 -0.54 13.33
N SER A 501 0.72 -1.49 12.99
CA SER A 501 0.62 -2.89 13.41
C SER A 501 1.11 -3.17 14.86
N LYS A 502 1.59 -2.16 15.58
CA LYS A 502 2.02 -2.25 16.99
C LYS A 502 0.92 -1.74 17.91
#